data_AF-A0A1J3E6Q6-F1
#
_entry.id   AF-A0A1J3E6Q6-F1
#
_cell.length_a   1.000
_cell.length_b   1.000
_cell.length_c   1.000
_cell.angle_alpha   90.00
_cell.angle_beta   90.00
_cell.angle_gamma   90.00
#
_symmetry.space_group_name_H-M   'P 1'
#
loop_
_entity.id
_entity.type
_entity.pdbx_description
1 polymer ?
#
loop_
_entity_poly.entity_id
_entity_poly.type
_entity_poly.pdbx_seq_one_letter_code
_entity_poly.pdbx_strand_id
1 'polypeptide(L)' 'ELILEIVCGRRAIEPTRPPQEISLVNWVLQRFRNGNQLECCDVKINREELVEREVLLVLKLGLLCKNQSPKVRPDMRRV' A
#
# COMPACT_ATOMS: atom_id res chain seq x y z
N GLU A 1 -2.10 -5.53 -6.02
CA GLU A 1 -3.29 -4.67 -5.81
C GLU A 1 -4.00 -5.15 -4.58
N LEU A 2 -4.45 -6.41 -4.55
CA LEU A 2 -5.10 -7.02 -3.38
C LEU A 2 -4.40 -6.75 -2.04
N ILE A 3 -3.07 -6.92 -1.96
CA ILE A 3 -2.30 -6.67 -0.72
C ILE A 3 -2.51 -5.24 -0.20
N LEU A 4 -2.43 -4.23 -1.08
CA LEU A 4 -2.61 -2.83 -0.69
C LEU A 4 -4.08 -2.55 -0.34
N GLU A 5 -5.03 -3.13 -1.07
CA GLU A 5 -6.45 -2.95 -0.78
C GLU A 5 -6.83 -3.49 0.60
N ILE A 6 -6.28 -4.64 0.97
CA ILE A 6 -6.51 -5.27 2.29
C ILE A 6 -5.90 -4.41 3.40
N VAL A 7 -4.61 -4.04 3.30
CA VAL A 7 -3.94 -3.27 4.36
C VAL A 7 -4.53 -1.87 4.49
N CYS A 8 -4.93 -1.25 3.38
CA CYS A 8 -5.43 0.12 3.39
C CYS A 8 -6.94 0.24 3.58
N GLY A 9 -7.71 -0.85 3.44
CA GLY A 9 -9.17 -0.80 3.51
C GLY A 9 -9.80 0.03 2.38
N ARG A 10 -9.10 0.14 1.24
CA ARG A 10 -9.43 1.05 0.15
C ARG A 10 -9.47 0.31 -1.17
N ARG A 11 -10.31 0.78 -2.10
CA ARG A 11 -10.33 0.27 -3.47
C ARG A 11 -9.09 0.75 -4.24
N ALA A 12 -8.61 -0.05 -5.19
CA ALA A 12 -7.46 0.32 -6.03
C ALA A 12 -7.66 1.66 -6.77
N ILE A 13 -8.89 1.91 -7.23
CA ILE A 13 -9.33 3.16 -7.86
C ILE A 13 -10.59 3.66 -7.15
N GLU A 14 -10.56 4.89 -6.66
CA GLU A 14 -11.68 5.51 -5.93
C GLU A 14 -11.94 6.93 -6.46
N PRO A 15 -12.83 7.10 -7.46
CA PRO A 15 -13.02 8.37 -8.15
C PRO A 15 -13.61 9.49 -7.29
N THR A 16 -14.24 9.14 -6.16
CA THR A 16 -14.84 10.08 -5.21
C THR A 16 -13.80 10.78 -4.34
N ARG A 17 -12.54 10.35 -4.38
CA ARG A 17 -11.44 10.96 -3.63
C ARG A 17 -10.75 12.10 -4.39
N PRO A 18 -9.97 12.95 -3.69
CA PRO A 18 -9.17 13.98 -4.34
C PRO A 18 -8.27 13.40 -5.45
N PRO A 19 -7.94 14.18 -6.50
CA PRO A 19 -7.17 13.68 -7.65
C PRO A 19 -5.87 12.93 -7.29
N GLN A 20 -5.18 13.37 -6.24
CA GLN A 20 -3.93 12.78 -5.76
C GLN A 20 -4.15 11.42 -5.06
N GLU A 21 -5.37 11.12 -4.65
CA GLU A 21 -5.75 9.92 -3.91
C GLU A 21 -6.59 8.92 -4.72
N ILE A 22 -6.99 9.25 -5.95
CA ILE A 22 -7.83 8.35 -6.78
C ILE A 22 -7.17 6.99 -6.96
N SER A 23 -5.85 6.97 -7.21
CA SER A 23 -5.08 5.74 -7.32
C SER A 23 -4.47 5.37 -5.96
N LEU A 24 -4.83 4.19 -5.46
CA LEU A 24 -4.30 3.67 -4.20
C LEU A 24 -2.77 3.57 -4.23
N VAL A 25 -2.19 3.10 -5.33
CA VAL A 25 -0.73 2.97 -5.48
C VAL A 25 -0.05 4.33 -5.39
N ASN A 26 -0.56 5.34 -6.11
CA ASN A 26 0.02 6.68 -6.08
C ASN A 26 -0.09 7.32 -4.69
N TRP A 27 -1.23 7.13 -4.02
CA TRP A 27 -1.43 7.60 -2.67
C TRP A 27 -0.46 6.97 -1.67
N VAL A 28 -0.32 5.64 -1.69
CA VAL A 28 0.64 4.93 -0.82
C VAL A 28 2.06 5.41 -1.11
N LEU A 29 2.45 5.56 -2.39
CA LEU A 29 3.78 6.05 -2.75
C LEU A 29 4.04 7.48 -2.22
N GLN A 30 3.03 8.35 -2.24
CA GLN A 30 3.13 9.69 -1.66
C GLN A 30 3.33 9.63 -0.14
N ARG A 31 2.60 8.76 0.57
CA ARG A 31 2.80 8.54 2.01
C ARG A 31 4.20 8.02 2.31
N PHE A 32 4.77 7.17 1.46
CA PHE A 32 6.18 6.76 1.56
C PHE A 32 7.16 7.91 1.41
N ARG A 33 6.94 8.80 0.44
CA ARG A 33 7.81 9.98 0.22
C ARG A 33 7.76 10.97 1.38
N ASN A 34 6.61 11.07 2.03
CA ASN A 34 6.39 11.99 3.15
C ASN A 34 6.82 11.40 4.51
N GLY A 35 7.18 10.11 4.58
CA GLY A 35 7.50 9.44 5.85
C GLY A 35 6.28 9.01 6.67
N ASN A 36 5.09 8.98 6.06
CA ASN A 36 3.81 8.76 6.74
C ASN A 36 3.18 7.41 6.36
N GLN A 37 3.96 6.36 6.17
CA GLN A 37 3.48 5.08 5.64
C GLN A 37 2.44 4.40 6.54
N LEU A 38 2.52 4.61 7.85
CA LEU A 38 1.58 4.03 8.83
C LEU A 38 0.18 4.66 8.76
N GLU A 39 0.03 5.83 8.13
CA GLU A 39 -1.28 6.41 7.82
C GLU A 39 -2.00 5.64 6.71
N CYS A 40 -1.29 4.78 5.98
CA CYS A 40 -1.90 3.95 4.95
C CYS A 40 -2.79 2.83 5.51
N CYS A 41 -2.66 2.45 6.77
CA CYS A 41 -3.42 1.33 7.34
C CYS A 41 -4.90 1.67 7.48
N ASP A 42 -5.76 0.69 7.23
CA ASP A 42 -7.20 0.78 7.51
C ASP A 42 -7.41 1.17 8.97
N VAL A 43 -8.31 2.14 9.19
CA VAL A 43 -8.72 2.63 10.50
C VAL A 43 -9.35 1.54 11.38
N LYS A 44 -9.82 0.44 10.78
CA LYS A 44 -10.38 -0.72 11.48
C LYS A 44 -9.32 -1.64 12.08
N ILE A 45 -8.05 -1.49 11.72
CA ILE A 45 -6.97 -2.30 12.27
C ILE A 45 -6.56 -1.71 13.62
N ASN A 46 -6.50 -2.54 14.67
CA ASN A 46 -6.04 -2.12 15.98
C ASN A 46 -4.56 -1.70 15.91
N ARG A 47 -4.29 -0.40 16.09
CA ARG A 47 -2.92 0.15 16.00
C ARG A 47 -2.00 -0.33 17.12
N GLU A 48 -2.55 -0.74 18.25
CA GLU A 48 -1.75 -1.25 19.38
C GLU A 48 -1.17 -2.64 19.10
N GLU A 49 -1.80 -3.41 18.22
CA GLU A 49 -1.35 -4.74 17.79
C GLU A 49 -0.48 -4.69 16.53
N LEU A 50 -0.36 -3.52 15.88
CA LEU A 50 0.43 -3.38 14.66
C LEU A 50 1.93 -3.35 14.95
N VAL A 51 2.65 -4.29 14.35
CA VAL A 51 4.10 -4.23 14.26
C VAL A 51 4.49 -3.37 13.05
N GLU A 52 5.01 -2.17 13.28
CA GLU A 52 5.38 -1.20 12.23
C GLU A 52 6.23 -1.83 11.11
N ARG A 53 7.21 -2.67 11.48
CA ARG A 53 8.09 -3.34 10.52
C ARG A 53 7.31 -4.25 9.56
N GLU A 54 6.29 -4.95 10.04
CA GLU A 54 5.47 -5.85 9.23
C GLU A 54 4.58 -5.06 8.27
N VAL A 55 3.94 -4.00 8.77
CA VAL A 55 3.16 -3.08 7.93
C VAL A 55 4.02 -2.51 6.80
N LEU A 56 5.21 -2.01 7.13
CA LEU A 56 6.14 -1.47 6.14
C LEU A 56 6.56 -2.52 5.12
N LEU A 57 6.79 -3.77 5.55
CA LEU A 57 7.13 -4.87 4.65
C LEU A 57 5.99 -5.15 3.67
N VAL A 58 4.77 -5.29 4.17
CA VAL A 58 3.59 -5.60 3.34
C VAL A 58 3.29 -4.47 2.35
N LEU A 59 3.39 -3.21 2.78
CA LEU A 59 3.22 -2.06 1.89
C LEU A 59 4.29 -2.02 0.80
N LYS A 60 5.57 -2.24 1.15
CA LYS A 60 6.67 -2.31 0.17
C LYS A 60 6.47 -3.45 -0.82
N LEU A 61 6.08 -4.63 -0.34
CA LEU A 61 5.79 -5.79 -1.18
C LEU A 61 4.64 -5.48 -2.16
N GLY A 62 3.56 -4.88 -1.67
CA GLY A 62 2.44 -4.44 -2.50
C GLY A 62 2.85 -3.48 -3.62
N LEU A 63 3.74 -2.51 -3.32
CA LEU A 63 4.31 -1.60 -4.31
C LEU A 63 5.23 -2.31 -5.31
N LEU A 64 6.10 -3.22 -4.86
CA LEU A 64 6.98 -4.00 -5.73
C LEU A 64 6.20 -4.86 -6.71
N CYS A 65 5.14 -5.55 -6.26
CA CYS A 65 4.27 -6.34 -7.12
C CYS A 65 3.53 -5.51 -8.17
N LYS A 66 3.38 -4.20 -7.95
CA LYS A 66 2.73 -3.26 -8.88
C LYS A 66 3.71 -2.34 -9.62
N ASN A 67 5.00 -2.65 -9.55
CA ASN A 67 6.00 -1.91 -10.31
C ASN A 67 5.72 -2.00 -11.83
N GLN A 68 5.88 -0.88 -12.52
CA GLN A 68 5.71 -0.81 -13.98
C GLN A 68 6.74 -1.66 -14.72
N SER A 69 7.95 -1.80 -14.16
CA SER A 69 8.99 -2.66 -14.71
C SER A 69 8.74 -4.12 -14.30
N PRO A 70 8.44 -5.02 -15.26
CA PRO A 70 8.20 -6.43 -14.95
C PRO A 70 9.40 -7.11 -14.29
N LYS A 71 10.62 -6.64 -14.56
CA LYS A 71 11.88 -7.19 -14.01
C LYS A 71 12.05 -6.95 -12.50
N VAL A 72 11.37 -5.93 -11.97
CA VAL A 72 11.42 -5.58 -10.54
C VAL A 72 10.33 -6.31 -9.75
N ARG A 73 9.26 -6.74 -10.43
CA ARG A 73 8.18 -7.47 -9.79
C ARG A 73 8.71 -8.82 -9.30
N PRO A 74 8.48 -9.19 -8.03
CA PRO A 74 8.84 -10.51 -7.54
C PRO A 74 8.02 -11.59 -8.25
N ASP A 75 8.61 -12.77 -8.38
CA ASP A 75 7.87 -13.98 -8.76
C ASP A 75 6.88 -14.35 -7.64
N MET A 76 5.70 -14.88 -7.99
CA MET A 76 4.66 -15.23 -7.01
C MET A 76 5.11 -16.29 -6.00
N ARG A 77 6.12 -17.12 -6.31
CA ARG A 77 6.71 -18.04 -5.33
C ARG A 77 7.51 -17.33 -4.23
N ARG A 78 7.87 -16.07 -4.44
CA ARG A 78 8.66 -15.22 -3.53
C ARG A 78 7.81 -14.19 -2.79
N VAL A 79 6.51 -14.13 -3.09
CA VAL A 79 5.50 -13.26 -2.46
C VAL A 79 4.73 -14.12 -1.47
#